data_AF-T0GER2-F1
#
_entry.id   AF-T0GER2-F1
#
_cell.length_a   1.000
_cell.length_b   1.000
_cell.length_c   1.000
_cell.angle_alpha   90.00
_cell.angle_beta   90.00
_cell.angle_gamma   90.00
#
_symmetry.space_group_name_H-M   'P 1'
#
loop_
_entity.id
_entity.type
_entity.pdbx_description
1 polymer ?
#
loop_
_entity_poly.entity_id
_entity_poly.type
_entity_poly.pdbx_seq_one_letter_code
_entity_poly.pdbx_strand_id
1 'polypeptide(L)'
;MYFVFTTVIAVVLGITIASVVKPGKYVDAAGIPKTSIVSKIPTSSEPPSIEKVPDLLLSILPKNPFQTLFTGDMLGVVLLGILVGVALLSLGEESARPVLGLIQAVFKTSMVFVDWAMMLAPFAVFGLIAQITAKIGFNVLVSLGVYFLSVLGGLLAVLIMYSIILILLARKNPIWFFKNAGELQLLAFSTSSSAAVLPFTLKTGIEKMGVSKRIAEFIIPLGATINMDGTALYQATATVFLAQVYGIDLTLAQLGFIIIATVIASIGTPSTPGLGIVILASILTGVGIPTEGIGIILGVDRLLDMCRTTVNVTGDLVACNVFQKWQKTDPI
;
A
#
# COMPACT_ATOMS: atom_id res chain seq x y z
N MET A 1 0.74 -12.09 -11.68
CA MET A 1 1.73 -11.36 -12.52
C MET A 1 1.24 -9.96 -12.86
N TYR A 2 0.10 -9.80 -13.54
CA TYR A 2 -0.46 -8.48 -13.88
C TYR A 2 -0.47 -7.51 -12.68
N PHE A 3 -1.14 -7.89 -11.58
CA PHE A 3 -1.25 -7.03 -10.39
C PHE A 3 0.11 -6.70 -9.77
N VAL A 4 0.96 -7.70 -9.54
CA VAL A 4 2.33 -7.47 -9.01
C VAL A 4 3.10 -6.46 -9.87
N PHE A 5 2.98 -6.53 -11.19
CA PHE A 5 3.67 -5.62 -12.09
C PHE A 5 3.13 -4.19 -11.99
N THR A 6 1.80 -4.00 -11.99
CA THR A 6 1.20 -2.67 -11.85
C THR A 6 1.49 -2.06 -10.48
N THR A 7 1.47 -2.88 -9.42
CA THR A 7 1.84 -2.46 -8.07
C THR A 7 3.31 -2.03 -7.99
N VAL A 8 4.25 -2.78 -8.56
CA VAL A 8 5.67 -2.38 -8.60
C VAL A 8 5.83 -1.02 -9.28
N ILE A 9 5.15 -0.80 -10.42
CA ILE A 9 5.19 0.51 -11.09
C ILE A 9 4.60 1.60 -10.19
N ALA A 10 3.47 1.36 -9.54
CA ALA A 10 2.83 2.32 -8.64
C ALA A 10 3.75 2.71 -7.46
N VAL A 11 4.47 1.74 -6.89
CA VAL A 11 5.46 1.99 -5.83
C VAL A 11 6.62 2.84 -6.36
N VAL A 12 7.18 2.49 -7.52
CA VAL A 12 8.28 3.25 -8.14
C VAL A 12 7.84 4.68 -8.45
N LEU A 13 6.61 4.89 -8.93
CA LEU A 13 6.04 6.22 -9.14
C LEU A 13 5.96 7.01 -7.83
N GLY A 14 5.49 6.38 -6.74
CA GLY A 14 5.42 7.01 -5.42
C GLY A 14 6.79 7.44 -4.89
N ILE A 15 7.78 6.55 -4.95
CA ILE A 15 9.17 6.86 -4.57
C ILE A 15 9.72 8.00 -5.44
N THR A 16 9.52 7.92 -6.75
CA THR A 16 10.04 8.91 -7.71
C THR A 16 9.47 10.29 -7.44
N ILE A 17 8.15 10.40 -7.29
CA ILE A 17 7.48 11.68 -7.05
C ILE A 17 7.91 12.28 -5.72
N ALA A 18 7.94 11.49 -4.64
CA ALA A 18 8.41 11.96 -3.34
C ALA A 18 9.89 12.39 -3.36
N SER A 19 10.71 11.70 -4.15
CA SER A 19 12.14 12.01 -4.30
C SER A 19 12.41 13.25 -5.15
N VAL A 20 11.54 13.56 -6.12
CA VAL A 20 11.65 14.74 -6.99
C VAL A 20 11.06 15.97 -6.30
N VAL A 21 9.83 15.87 -5.77
CA VAL A 21 9.13 17.00 -5.13
C VAL A 21 9.75 17.34 -3.77
N LYS A 22 10.26 16.33 -3.06
CA LYS A 22 10.88 16.44 -1.73
C LYS A 22 9.98 17.15 -0.70
N PRO A 23 8.74 16.67 -0.50
CA PRO A 23 7.78 17.33 0.40
C PRO A 23 8.30 17.49 1.83
N GLY A 24 9.14 16.59 2.35
CA GLY A 24 9.63 16.67 3.73
C GLY A 24 10.64 17.79 3.98
N LYS A 25 11.23 18.40 2.93
CA LYS A 25 12.18 19.52 3.08
C LYS A 25 11.56 20.82 3.58
N TYR A 26 10.24 20.94 3.52
CA TYR A 26 9.51 22.12 3.98
C TYR A 26 9.23 22.08 5.49
N VAL A 27 9.71 21.06 6.22
CA VAL A 27 9.67 21.00 7.69
C VAL A 27 11.03 21.37 8.26
N ASP A 28 11.07 22.30 9.20
CA ASP A 28 12.27 22.56 9.97
C ASP A 28 12.50 21.41 10.96
N ALA A 29 13.50 20.58 10.69
CA ALA A 29 13.84 19.40 11.49
C ALA A 29 14.27 19.73 12.95
N ALA A 30 14.41 21.01 13.29
CA ALA A 30 14.81 21.49 14.61
C ALA A 30 13.78 21.23 15.72
N GLY A 31 12.51 21.00 15.38
CA GLY A 31 11.42 20.80 16.35
C GLY A 31 10.95 19.36 16.55
N ILE A 32 11.51 18.40 15.80
CA ILE A 32 11.11 16.99 15.87
C ILE A 32 12.02 16.27 16.87
N PRO A 33 11.46 15.53 17.85
CA PRO A 33 12.27 14.75 18.78
C PRO A 33 13.17 13.80 18.00
N LYS A 34 14.49 13.98 18.10
CA LYS A 34 15.47 13.04 17.57
C LYS A 34 15.48 11.82 18.49
N THR A 35 14.54 10.90 18.28
CA THR A 35 14.62 9.57 18.89
C THR A 35 15.78 8.80 18.26
N SER A 36 16.50 8.04 19.06
CA SER A 36 17.64 7.23 18.61
C SER A 36 17.21 6.28 17.49
N ILE A 37 17.70 6.53 16.28
CA ILE A 37 17.39 5.74 15.08
C ILE A 37 18.13 4.41 15.19
N VAL A 38 17.41 3.32 15.45
CA VAL A 38 17.92 1.95 15.31
C VAL A 38 17.38 1.40 13.99
N SER A 39 18.08 1.67 12.87
CA SER A 39 17.77 0.99 11.61
C SER A 39 18.26 -0.46 11.72
N LYS A 40 17.35 -1.43 11.52
CA LYS A 40 17.69 -2.86 11.53
C LYS A 40 18.31 -3.36 10.23
N ILE A 41 18.29 -2.52 9.19
CA ILE A 41 18.92 -2.81 7.91
C ILE A 41 20.35 -2.30 7.96
N PRO A 42 21.38 -3.14 7.72
CA PRO A 42 22.76 -2.69 7.75
C PRO A 42 22.99 -1.59 6.70
N THR A 43 23.54 -0.46 7.14
CA THR A 43 23.88 0.72 6.33
C THR A 43 25.16 0.55 5.52
N SER A 44 25.48 -0.68 5.09
CA SER A 44 26.72 -0.94 4.35
C SER A 44 26.75 -0.14 3.05
N SER A 45 27.75 0.73 2.91
CA SER A 45 28.01 1.63 1.79
C SER A 45 28.58 0.95 0.54
N GLU A 46 28.68 -0.38 0.52
CA GLU A 46 29.10 -1.12 -0.66
C GLU A 46 27.89 -1.48 -1.55
N PRO A 47 27.97 -1.31 -2.88
CA PRO A 47 26.93 -1.81 -3.77
C PRO A 47 26.76 -3.33 -3.53
N PRO A 48 25.53 -3.85 -3.45
CA PRO A 48 25.31 -5.27 -3.21
C PRO A 48 25.92 -6.04 -4.37
N SER A 49 27.07 -6.66 -4.12
CA SER A 49 27.67 -7.63 -5.03
C SER A 49 26.69 -8.79 -5.13
N ILE A 50 26.42 -9.30 -6.34
CA ILE A 50 25.47 -10.42 -6.57
C ILE A 50 25.83 -11.64 -5.70
N GLU A 51 27.10 -11.76 -5.32
CA GLU A 51 27.64 -12.78 -4.40
C GLU A 51 27.13 -12.68 -2.94
N LYS A 52 26.69 -11.50 -2.47
CA LYS A 52 26.19 -11.29 -1.09
C LYS A 52 24.65 -11.39 -0.98
N VAL A 53 23.94 -11.61 -2.08
CA VAL A 53 22.47 -11.80 -2.09
C VAL A 53 22.04 -13.03 -1.27
N PRO A 54 22.75 -14.18 -1.30
CA PRO A 54 22.46 -15.32 -0.43
C PRO A 54 22.64 -14.99 1.06
N ASP A 55 23.68 -14.23 1.43
CA ASP A 55 23.94 -13.83 2.81
C ASP A 55 22.92 -12.81 3.31
N LEU A 56 22.47 -11.91 2.43
CA LEU A 56 21.35 -11.01 2.71
C LEU A 56 20.07 -11.82 2.97
N LEU A 57 19.73 -12.78 2.11
CA LEU A 57 18.60 -13.70 2.30
C LEU A 57 18.71 -14.54 3.59
N LEU A 58 19.90 -15.02 3.93
CA LEU A 58 20.17 -15.78 5.15
C LEU A 58 20.11 -14.90 6.42
N SER A 59 20.51 -13.63 6.32
CA SER A 59 20.41 -12.66 7.41
C SER A 59 18.97 -12.22 7.68
N ILE A 60 18.12 -12.32 6.67
CA ILE A 60 16.71 -11.98 6.66
C ILE A 60 15.84 -13.15 7.18
N LEU A 61 16.32 -14.40 7.06
CA LEU A 61 15.63 -15.55 7.64
C LEU A 61 15.63 -15.44 9.17
N PRO A 62 14.46 -15.43 9.81
CA PRO A 62 14.38 -15.28 11.25
C PRO A 62 15.05 -16.48 11.93
N LYS A 63 16.22 -16.25 12.56
CA LYS A 63 16.95 -17.27 13.34
C LYS A 63 16.08 -17.85 14.46
N ASN A 64 15.12 -17.07 14.95
CA ASN A 64 14.10 -17.50 15.89
C ASN A 64 12.74 -16.85 15.55
N PRO A 65 11.72 -17.62 15.14
CA PRO A 65 10.43 -17.09 14.72
C PRO A 65 9.67 -16.39 15.86
N PHE A 66 9.78 -16.90 17.08
CA PHE A 66 9.12 -16.30 18.25
C PHE A 66 9.79 -14.98 18.64
N GLN A 67 11.12 -14.91 18.61
CA GLN A 67 11.84 -13.66 18.90
C GLN A 67 11.52 -12.56 17.89
N THR A 68 11.33 -12.92 16.62
CA THR A 68 11.01 -11.99 15.53
C THR A 68 9.66 -11.30 15.75
N LEU A 69 8.67 -12.04 16.27
CA LEU A 69 7.36 -11.51 16.64
C LEU A 69 7.43 -10.47 17.77
N PHE A 70 8.33 -10.66 18.76
CA PHE A 70 8.46 -9.74 19.91
C PHE A 70 9.41 -8.57 19.68
N THR A 71 10.42 -8.74 18.83
CA THR A 71 11.44 -7.71 18.59
C THR A 71 11.01 -6.68 17.56
N GLY A 72 9.89 -6.87 16.86
CA GLY A 72 9.39 -5.94 15.83
C GLY A 72 10.22 -5.96 14.55
N ASP A 73 10.84 -7.10 14.21
CA ASP A 73 11.50 -7.29 12.91
C ASP A 73 10.45 -7.65 11.86
N MET A 74 9.86 -6.63 11.24
CA MET A 74 8.73 -6.81 10.33
C MET A 74 9.06 -7.60 9.08
N LEU A 75 10.30 -7.51 8.56
CA LEU A 75 10.70 -8.30 7.40
C LEU A 75 10.68 -9.80 7.74
N GLY A 76 11.25 -10.17 8.89
CA GLY A 76 11.21 -11.53 9.39
C GLY A 76 9.79 -12.00 9.68
N VAL A 77 8.91 -11.16 10.23
CA VAL A 77 7.49 -11.49 10.46
C VAL A 77 6.76 -11.77 9.15
N VAL A 78 6.96 -10.94 8.12
CA VAL A 78 6.33 -11.11 6.81
C VAL A 78 6.79 -12.41 6.15
N LEU A 79 8.09 -12.69 6.15
CA LEU A 79 8.64 -13.91 5.57
C LEU A 79 8.20 -15.16 6.33
N LEU A 80 8.17 -15.09 7.67
CA LEU A 80 7.62 -16.15 8.50
C LEU A 80 6.15 -16.42 8.15
N GLY A 81 5.34 -15.38 7.98
CA GLY A 81 3.95 -15.50 7.56
C GLY A 81 3.78 -16.19 6.21
N ILE A 82 4.63 -15.85 5.23
CA ILE A 82 4.64 -16.52 3.92
C ILE A 82 5.04 -17.99 4.06
N LEU A 83 6.12 -18.29 4.78
CA LEU A 83 6.59 -19.66 4.99
C LEU A 83 5.55 -20.52 5.71
N VAL A 84 4.91 -19.99 6.75
CA VAL A 84 3.81 -20.65 7.47
C VAL A 84 2.61 -20.86 6.53
N GLY A 85 2.26 -19.87 5.72
CA GLY A 85 1.20 -19.99 4.72
C GLY A 85 1.47 -21.10 3.70
N VAL A 86 2.68 -21.16 3.15
CA VAL A 86 3.10 -22.21 2.21
C VAL A 86 3.13 -23.58 2.88
N ALA A 87 3.61 -23.68 4.12
CA ALA A 87 3.60 -24.92 4.88
C ALA A 87 2.17 -25.42 5.13
N LEU A 88 1.23 -24.54 5.48
CA LEU A 88 -0.18 -24.90 5.67
C LEU A 88 -0.82 -25.44 4.39
N LEU A 89 -0.45 -24.94 3.21
CA LEU A 89 -0.92 -25.48 1.93
C LEU A 89 -0.46 -26.93 1.69
N SER A 90 0.67 -27.33 2.27
CA SER A 90 1.21 -28.69 2.14
C SER A 90 0.60 -29.72 3.11
N LEU A 91 -0.10 -29.27 4.16
CA LEU A 91 -0.60 -30.11 5.25
C LEU A 91 -1.99 -30.73 5.00
N GLY A 92 -2.61 -30.43 3.84
CA GLY A 92 -3.98 -30.85 3.52
C GLY A 92 -5.04 -30.04 4.27
N GLU A 93 -6.24 -30.00 3.70
CA GLU A 93 -7.30 -29.06 4.14
C GLU A 93 -7.77 -29.31 5.58
N GLU A 94 -7.85 -30.58 6.00
CA GLU A 94 -8.31 -30.97 7.35
C GLU A 94 -7.39 -30.45 8.46
N SER A 95 -6.07 -30.53 8.26
CA SER A 95 -5.08 -30.08 9.25
C SER A 95 -4.91 -28.56 9.23
N ALA A 96 -5.01 -27.92 8.07
CA ALA A 96 -4.82 -26.48 7.91
C ALA A 96 -6.01 -25.65 8.43
N ARG A 97 -7.23 -26.17 8.28
CA ARG A 97 -8.49 -25.44 8.57
C ARG A 97 -8.59 -24.86 9.99
N PRO A 98 -8.29 -25.59 11.09
CA PRO A 98 -8.38 -25.01 12.43
C PRO A 98 -7.36 -23.89 12.66
N VAL A 99 -6.15 -24.03 12.12
CA VAL A 99 -5.09 -23.00 12.23
C VAL A 99 -5.49 -21.74 11.46
N LEU A 100 -5.97 -21.89 10.22
CA LEU A 100 -6.47 -20.77 9.42
C LEU A 100 -7.65 -20.06 10.10
N GLY A 101 -8.56 -20.81 10.72
CA GLY A 101 -9.67 -20.27 11.50
C GLY A 101 -9.20 -19.41 12.67
N LEU A 102 -8.22 -19.88 13.44
CA LEU A 102 -7.62 -19.11 14.53
C LEU A 102 -6.93 -17.83 14.02
N ILE A 103 -6.12 -17.93 12.98
CA ILE A 103 -5.42 -16.78 12.38
C ILE A 103 -6.43 -15.73 11.91
N GLN A 104 -7.50 -16.16 11.23
CA GLN A 104 -8.56 -15.25 10.80
C GLN A 104 -9.30 -14.60 11.97
N ALA A 105 -9.55 -15.34 13.05
CA ALA A 105 -10.18 -14.78 14.25
C ALA A 105 -9.29 -13.72 14.90
N VAL A 106 -8.00 -13.99 15.09
CA VAL A 106 -7.03 -13.02 15.64
C VAL A 106 -6.94 -11.77 14.76
N PHE A 107 -6.87 -11.96 13.44
CA PHE A 107 -6.87 -10.86 12.48
C PHE A 107 -8.13 -10.00 12.60
N LYS A 108 -9.33 -10.61 12.61
CA LYS A 108 -10.62 -9.90 12.78
C LYS A 108 -10.72 -9.18 14.13
N THR A 109 -10.22 -9.77 15.20
CA THR A 109 -10.20 -9.11 16.52
C THR A 109 -9.25 -7.92 16.53
N SER A 110 -8.06 -8.05 15.92
CA SER A 110 -7.10 -6.95 15.77
C SER A 110 -7.72 -5.78 15.00
N MET A 111 -8.49 -6.10 13.96
CA MET A 111 -9.25 -5.14 13.16
C MET A 111 -10.25 -4.33 13.97
N VAL A 112 -10.98 -4.94 14.91
CA VAL A 112 -11.92 -4.23 15.78
C VAL A 112 -11.20 -3.17 16.63
N PHE A 113 -10.00 -3.48 17.14
CA PHE A 113 -9.21 -2.49 17.88
C PHE A 113 -8.76 -1.32 17.00
N VAL A 114 -8.41 -1.59 15.74
CA VAL A 114 -8.06 -0.53 14.77
C VAL A 114 -9.27 0.36 14.48
N ASP A 115 -10.45 -0.21 14.30
CA ASP A 115 -11.68 0.56 14.07
C ASP A 115 -11.97 1.51 15.24
N TRP A 116 -11.83 1.04 16.48
CA TRP A 116 -11.97 1.88 17.68
C TRP A 116 -10.93 3.00 17.71
N ALA A 117 -9.66 2.70 17.39
CA ALA A 117 -8.61 3.71 17.30
C ALA A 117 -8.91 4.76 16.21
N MET A 118 -9.46 4.34 15.06
CA MET A 118 -9.83 5.24 13.97
C MET A 118 -11.02 6.15 14.32
N MET A 119 -11.93 5.74 15.20
CA MET A 119 -12.95 6.64 15.76
C MET A 119 -12.33 7.77 16.60
N LEU A 120 -11.21 7.50 17.27
CA LEU A 120 -10.48 8.49 18.08
C LEU A 120 -9.47 9.31 17.26
N ALA A 121 -9.06 8.80 16.09
CA ALA A 121 -8.06 9.41 15.23
C ALA A 121 -8.33 10.90 14.94
N PRO A 122 -9.56 11.37 14.62
CA PRO A 122 -9.80 12.80 14.35
C PRO A 122 -9.38 13.73 15.49
N PHE A 123 -9.63 13.32 16.75
CA PHE A 123 -9.23 14.10 17.93
C PHE A 123 -7.71 14.06 18.15
N ALA A 124 -7.09 12.89 17.96
CA ALA A 124 -5.64 12.71 18.07
C ALA A 124 -4.88 13.51 17.00
N VAL A 125 -5.34 13.46 15.74
CA VAL A 125 -4.83 14.30 14.65
C VAL A 125 -4.92 15.76 15.01
N PHE A 126 -6.11 16.21 15.43
CA PHE A 126 -6.31 17.62 15.75
C PHE A 126 -5.33 18.08 16.83
N GLY A 127 -5.21 17.31 17.91
CA GLY A 127 -4.25 17.59 18.97
C GLY A 127 -2.80 17.60 18.50
N LEU A 128 -2.41 16.64 17.66
CA LEU A 128 -1.04 16.54 17.15
C LEU A 128 -0.71 17.65 16.15
N ILE A 129 -1.60 17.96 15.21
CA ILE A 129 -1.43 19.07 14.28
C ILE A 129 -1.43 20.39 15.04
N ALA A 130 -2.32 20.58 16.03
CA ALA A 130 -2.31 21.79 16.86
C ALA A 130 -0.99 21.92 17.65
N GLN A 131 -0.50 20.84 18.25
CA GLN A 131 0.77 20.83 18.98
C GLN A 131 1.97 21.09 18.05
N ILE A 132 2.01 20.42 16.89
CA ILE A 132 3.08 20.58 15.90
C ILE A 132 3.05 21.97 15.29
N THR A 133 1.87 22.51 14.96
CA THR A 133 1.72 23.88 14.46
C THR A 133 2.12 24.90 15.54
N ALA A 134 1.79 24.65 16.81
CA ALA A 134 2.20 25.51 17.92
C ALA A 134 3.72 25.50 18.17
N LYS A 135 4.41 24.38 17.89
CA LYS A 135 5.87 24.23 18.11
C LYS A 135 6.73 24.59 16.89
N ILE A 136 6.28 24.20 15.70
CA ILE A 136 7.06 24.19 14.44
C ILE A 136 6.51 25.24 13.44
N GLY A 137 5.35 25.83 13.72
CA GLY A 137 4.75 26.89 12.91
C GLY A 137 4.01 26.39 11.66
N PHE A 138 3.52 27.33 10.86
CA PHE A 138 2.70 27.06 9.66
C PHE A 138 3.44 26.29 8.54
N ASN A 139 4.77 26.20 8.59
CA ASN A 139 5.58 25.49 7.59
C ASN A 139 5.24 24.00 7.50
N VAL A 140 4.82 23.37 8.61
CA VAL A 140 4.37 21.97 8.58
C VAL A 140 3.10 21.80 7.73
N LEU A 141 2.19 22.76 7.76
CA LEU A 141 0.98 22.71 6.93
C LEU A 141 1.32 22.83 5.44
N VAL A 142 2.33 23.62 5.09
CA VAL A 142 2.85 23.70 3.71
C VAL A 142 3.43 22.35 3.30
N SER A 143 4.31 21.77 4.11
CA SER A 143 4.89 20.45 3.88
C SER A 143 3.82 19.36 3.70
N LEU A 144 2.81 19.34 4.57
CA LEU A 144 1.70 18.42 4.50
C LEU A 144 0.84 18.63 3.25
N GLY A 145 0.64 19.88 2.84
CA GLY A 145 -0.04 20.23 1.59
C GLY A 145 0.74 19.76 0.35
N VAL A 146 2.06 19.97 0.31
CA VAL A 146 2.92 19.48 -0.79
C VAL A 146 2.94 17.96 -0.81
N TYR A 147 3.00 17.29 0.35
CA TYR A 147 2.86 15.84 0.45
C TYR A 147 1.51 15.35 -0.10
N PHE A 148 0.41 15.98 0.32
CA PHE A 148 -0.93 15.64 -0.16
C PHE A 148 -1.03 15.76 -1.69
N LEU A 149 -0.55 16.86 -2.26
CA LEU A 149 -0.51 17.06 -3.71
C LEU A 149 0.42 16.08 -4.42
N SER A 150 1.53 15.69 -3.80
CA SER A 150 2.45 14.68 -4.33
C SER A 150 1.76 13.32 -4.46
N VAL A 151 1.02 12.90 -3.42
CA VAL A 151 0.24 11.65 -3.47
C VAL A 151 -0.84 11.75 -4.56
N LEU A 152 -1.59 12.86 -4.64
CA LEU A 152 -2.60 13.04 -5.69
C LEU A 152 -2.00 13.00 -7.11
N GLY A 153 -0.85 13.65 -7.31
CA GLY A 153 -0.11 13.59 -8.57
C GLY A 153 0.35 12.17 -8.92
N GLY A 154 0.79 11.41 -7.92
CA GLY A 154 1.14 10.00 -8.10
C GLY A 154 -0.05 9.11 -8.43
N LEU A 155 -1.17 9.27 -7.73
CA LEU A 155 -2.41 8.57 -8.04
C LEU A 155 -2.90 8.89 -9.46
N LEU A 156 -2.77 10.15 -9.90
CA LEU A 156 -3.04 10.53 -11.28
C LEU A 156 -2.10 9.83 -12.27
N ALA A 157 -0.80 9.73 -11.96
CA ALA A 157 0.15 8.97 -12.77
C ALA A 157 -0.21 7.48 -12.88
N VAL A 158 -0.74 6.87 -11.82
CA VAL A 158 -1.27 5.50 -11.86
C VAL A 158 -2.51 5.40 -12.75
N LEU A 159 -3.43 6.38 -12.72
CA LEU A 159 -4.56 6.42 -13.65
C LEU A 159 -4.11 6.58 -15.12
N ILE A 160 -3.04 7.34 -15.37
CA ILE A 160 -2.41 7.44 -16.69
C ILE A 160 -1.81 6.09 -17.10
N MET A 161 -1.09 5.42 -16.20
CA MET A 161 -0.58 4.06 -16.43
C MET A 161 -1.72 3.10 -16.82
N TYR A 162 -2.84 3.11 -16.09
CA TYR A 162 -4.01 2.31 -16.43
C TYR A 162 -4.61 2.68 -17.79
N SER A 163 -4.62 3.97 -18.16
CA SER A 163 -5.07 4.41 -19.48
C SER A 163 -4.17 3.85 -20.59
N ILE A 164 -2.85 3.84 -20.38
CA ILE A 164 -1.88 3.25 -21.31
C ILE A 164 -2.12 1.74 -21.42
N ILE A 165 -2.32 1.03 -20.30
CA ILE A 165 -2.64 -0.40 -20.28
C ILE A 165 -3.92 -0.69 -21.04
N LEU A 166 -4.97 0.12 -20.87
CA LEU A 166 -6.23 -0.03 -21.60
C LEU A 166 -6.05 0.11 -23.12
N ILE A 167 -5.23 1.07 -23.57
CA ILE A 167 -4.95 1.29 -24.99
C ILE A 167 -4.16 0.13 -25.56
N LEU A 168 -3.06 -0.25 -24.89
CA LEU A 168 -2.09 -1.22 -25.43
C LEU A 168 -2.58 -2.66 -25.32
N LEU A 169 -3.12 -3.06 -24.16
CA LEU A 169 -3.46 -4.46 -23.86
C LEU A 169 -4.95 -4.75 -24.07
N ALA A 170 -5.84 -3.89 -23.60
CA ALA A 170 -7.29 -4.10 -23.76
C ALA A 170 -7.82 -3.61 -25.13
N ARG A 171 -7.07 -2.75 -25.83
CA ARG A 171 -7.48 -2.05 -27.06
C ARG A 171 -8.82 -1.33 -26.91
N LYS A 172 -9.00 -0.65 -25.77
CA LYS A 172 -10.20 0.13 -25.42
C LYS A 172 -9.87 1.61 -25.32
N ASN A 173 -10.86 2.46 -25.63
CA ASN A 173 -10.73 3.90 -25.47
C ASN A 173 -10.83 4.27 -23.97
N PRO A 174 -9.81 4.94 -23.37
CA PRO A 174 -9.86 5.36 -21.96
C PRO A 174 -11.02 6.29 -21.63
N ILE A 175 -11.41 7.19 -22.53
CA ILE A 175 -12.51 8.14 -22.30
C ILE A 175 -13.82 7.38 -22.11
N TRP A 176 -14.07 6.37 -22.96
CA TRP A 176 -15.22 5.49 -22.80
C TRP A 176 -15.15 4.73 -21.48
N PHE A 177 -13.97 4.23 -21.10
CA PHE A 177 -13.79 3.49 -19.86
C PHE A 177 -14.12 4.35 -18.62
N PHE A 178 -13.51 5.53 -18.48
CA PHE A 178 -13.75 6.41 -17.34
C PHE A 178 -15.20 6.92 -17.28
N LYS A 179 -15.84 7.16 -18.43
CA LYS A 179 -17.26 7.51 -18.46
C LYS A 179 -18.15 6.41 -17.89
N ASN A 180 -17.82 5.14 -18.13
CA ASN A 180 -18.58 4.00 -17.60
C ASN A 180 -18.21 3.65 -16.15
N ALA A 181 -16.95 3.90 -15.75
CA ALA A 181 -16.47 3.68 -14.38
C ALA A 181 -16.87 4.78 -13.40
N GLY A 182 -17.26 5.98 -13.87
CA GLY A 182 -17.41 7.18 -13.05
C GLY A 182 -18.32 7.03 -11.83
N GLU A 183 -19.52 6.43 -11.98
CA GLU A 183 -20.42 6.18 -10.84
C GLU A 183 -19.78 5.29 -9.77
N LEU A 184 -19.08 4.24 -10.19
CA LEU A 184 -18.37 3.36 -9.27
C LEU A 184 -17.20 4.06 -8.61
N GLN A 185 -16.43 4.87 -9.36
CA GLN A 185 -15.32 5.64 -8.83
C GLN A 185 -15.78 6.62 -7.75
N LEU A 186 -16.92 7.29 -7.96
CA LEU A 186 -17.53 8.17 -6.95
C LEU A 186 -17.98 7.41 -5.71
N LEU A 187 -18.54 6.20 -5.89
CA LEU A 187 -18.92 5.35 -4.77
C LEU A 187 -17.70 4.82 -4.01
N ALA A 188 -16.64 4.43 -4.70
CA ALA A 188 -15.38 3.98 -4.10
C ALA A 188 -14.70 5.13 -3.34
N PHE A 189 -14.75 6.35 -3.89
CA PHE A 189 -14.26 7.56 -3.24
C PHE A 189 -15.01 7.80 -1.93
N SER A 190 -16.35 7.84 -1.96
CA SER A 190 -17.16 8.14 -0.77
C SER A 190 -17.06 7.09 0.32
N THR A 191 -17.03 5.80 -0.05
CA THR A 191 -17.00 4.69 0.90
C THR A 191 -15.59 4.39 1.43
N SER A 192 -14.55 4.65 0.64
CA SER A 192 -13.15 4.31 0.97
C SER A 192 -12.95 2.82 1.30
N SER A 193 -13.76 1.95 0.68
CA SER A 193 -13.61 0.51 0.81
C SER A 193 -13.88 -0.21 -0.51
N SER A 194 -12.86 -0.89 -1.05
CA SER A 194 -13.00 -1.73 -2.23
C SER A 194 -13.95 -2.91 -1.97
N ALA A 195 -13.99 -3.43 -0.74
CA ALA A 195 -14.90 -4.49 -0.35
C ALA A 195 -16.36 -4.02 -0.32
N ALA A 196 -16.63 -2.81 0.19
CA ALA A 196 -18.00 -2.28 0.27
C ALA A 196 -18.62 -2.05 -1.12
N VAL A 197 -17.81 -1.71 -2.12
CA VAL A 197 -18.27 -1.45 -3.48
C VAL A 197 -18.16 -2.64 -4.42
N LEU A 198 -17.69 -3.80 -3.93
CA LEU A 198 -17.46 -5.01 -4.73
C LEU A 198 -18.68 -5.42 -5.59
N PRO A 199 -19.93 -5.45 -5.08
CA PRO A 199 -21.09 -5.78 -5.91
C PRO A 199 -21.32 -4.78 -7.05
N PHE A 200 -21.03 -3.51 -6.82
CA PHE A 200 -21.13 -2.45 -7.83
C PHE A 200 -19.99 -2.52 -8.85
N THR A 201 -18.79 -2.94 -8.43
CA THR A 201 -17.67 -3.21 -9.34
C THR A 201 -18.02 -4.35 -10.29
N LEU A 202 -18.56 -5.46 -9.78
CA LEU A 202 -19.04 -6.58 -10.59
C LEU A 202 -20.11 -6.15 -11.60
N LYS A 203 -21.13 -5.41 -11.13
CA LYS A 203 -22.19 -4.88 -11.98
C LYS A 203 -21.64 -3.97 -13.09
N THR A 204 -20.73 -3.08 -12.76
CA THR A 204 -20.11 -2.15 -13.72
C THR A 204 -19.30 -2.91 -14.78
N GLY A 205 -18.50 -3.90 -14.38
CA GLY A 205 -17.73 -4.74 -15.30
C GLY A 205 -18.63 -5.51 -16.28
N ILE A 206 -19.70 -6.13 -15.78
CA ILE A 206 -20.60 -6.98 -16.58
C ILE A 206 -21.52 -6.12 -17.45
N GLU A 207 -22.29 -5.21 -16.86
CA GLU A 207 -23.39 -4.52 -17.54
C GLU A 207 -22.92 -3.31 -18.34
N LYS A 208 -22.00 -2.50 -17.80
CA LYS A 208 -21.54 -1.26 -18.47
C LYS A 208 -20.34 -1.50 -19.38
N MET A 209 -19.45 -2.43 -19.01
CA MET A 209 -18.21 -2.67 -19.76
C MET A 209 -18.25 -3.92 -20.66
N GLY A 210 -19.29 -4.76 -20.52
CA GLY A 210 -19.48 -5.96 -21.36
C GLY A 210 -18.43 -7.04 -21.11
N VAL A 211 -17.85 -7.10 -19.91
CA VAL A 211 -16.95 -8.17 -19.48
C VAL A 211 -17.79 -9.41 -19.18
N SER A 212 -17.30 -10.59 -19.58
CA SER A 212 -17.97 -11.85 -19.29
C SER A 212 -18.08 -12.06 -17.78
N LYS A 213 -19.24 -12.58 -17.34
CA LYS A 213 -19.52 -12.83 -15.92
C LYS A 213 -18.42 -13.66 -15.26
N ARG A 214 -17.91 -14.70 -15.95
CA ARG A 214 -16.81 -15.55 -15.47
C ARG A 214 -15.53 -14.76 -15.19
N ILE A 215 -15.13 -13.84 -16.07
CA ILE A 215 -13.94 -13.02 -15.85
C ILE A 215 -14.17 -12.04 -14.69
N ALA A 216 -15.32 -11.37 -14.68
CA ALA A 216 -15.66 -10.39 -13.65
C ALA A 216 -15.68 -11.03 -12.25
N GLU A 217 -16.36 -12.17 -12.08
CA GLU A 217 -16.48 -12.88 -10.80
C GLU A 217 -15.15 -13.47 -10.30
N PHE A 218 -14.17 -13.67 -11.17
CA PHE A 218 -12.85 -14.14 -10.76
C PHE A 218 -11.89 -12.99 -10.48
N ILE A 219 -11.75 -12.05 -11.43
CA ILE A 219 -10.73 -11.00 -11.37
C ILE A 219 -11.09 -9.91 -10.34
N ILE A 220 -12.36 -9.53 -10.22
CA ILE A 220 -12.75 -8.41 -9.35
C ILE A 220 -12.59 -8.77 -7.86
N PRO A 221 -13.09 -9.91 -7.35
CA PRO A 221 -12.87 -10.28 -5.95
C PRO A 221 -11.40 -10.52 -5.63
N LEU A 222 -10.63 -11.05 -6.57
CA LEU A 222 -9.19 -11.21 -6.43
C LEU A 222 -8.50 -9.85 -6.36
N GLY A 223 -8.81 -8.93 -7.29
CA GLY A 223 -8.26 -7.58 -7.33
C GLY A 223 -8.57 -6.77 -6.07
N ALA A 224 -9.79 -6.86 -5.54
CA ALA A 224 -10.17 -6.16 -4.33
C ALA A 224 -9.27 -6.45 -3.11
N THR A 225 -8.56 -7.59 -3.10
CA THR A 225 -7.60 -7.94 -2.05
C THR A 225 -6.13 -7.71 -2.46
N ILE A 226 -5.76 -8.00 -3.71
CA ILE A 226 -4.35 -7.98 -4.13
C ILE A 226 -3.93 -6.76 -4.94
N ASN A 227 -4.88 -6.03 -5.53
CA ASN A 227 -4.64 -4.90 -6.42
C ASN A 227 -4.75 -3.58 -5.65
N MET A 228 -3.77 -3.35 -4.78
CA MET A 228 -3.74 -2.15 -3.95
C MET A 228 -2.72 -1.11 -4.43
N ASP A 229 -2.65 -0.86 -5.74
CA ASP A 229 -1.70 0.05 -6.38
C ASP A 229 -1.71 1.46 -5.78
N GLY A 230 -2.88 2.03 -5.51
CA GLY A 230 -3.02 3.33 -4.87
C GLY A 230 -2.51 3.32 -3.43
N THR A 231 -2.77 2.24 -2.69
CA THR A 231 -2.25 2.05 -1.32
C THR A 231 -0.74 1.90 -1.33
N ALA A 232 -0.20 1.14 -2.29
CA ALA A 232 1.21 0.89 -2.45
C ALA A 232 1.97 2.19 -2.81
N LEU A 233 1.44 2.98 -3.75
CA LEU A 233 1.98 4.29 -4.07
C LEU A 233 1.99 5.21 -2.84
N TYR A 234 0.89 5.24 -2.10
CA TYR A 234 0.80 6.04 -0.87
C TYR A 234 1.83 5.62 0.17
N GLN A 235 1.95 4.32 0.45
CA GLN A 235 2.89 3.81 1.46
C GLN A 235 4.31 4.20 1.12
N ALA A 236 4.71 4.02 -0.14
CA ALA A 236 6.03 4.39 -0.62
C ALA A 236 6.29 5.91 -0.55
N THR A 237 5.31 6.72 -0.97
CA THR A 237 5.38 8.18 -0.90
C THR A 237 5.47 8.67 0.55
N ALA A 238 4.66 8.09 1.44
CA ALA A 238 4.63 8.39 2.88
C ALA A 238 5.94 8.02 3.56
N THR A 239 6.52 6.86 3.25
CA THR A 239 7.81 6.44 3.78
C THR A 239 8.93 7.40 3.37
N VAL A 240 9.00 7.77 2.09
CA VAL A 240 10.01 8.75 1.62
C VAL A 240 9.77 10.13 2.23
N PHE A 241 8.52 10.56 2.34
CA PHE A 241 8.17 11.83 2.99
C PHE A 241 8.62 11.85 4.46
N LEU A 242 8.29 10.82 5.24
CA LEU A 242 8.67 10.76 6.64
C LEU A 242 10.18 10.64 6.81
N ALA A 243 10.87 9.88 5.95
CA ALA A 243 12.33 9.87 5.92
C ALA A 243 12.91 11.29 5.75
N GLN A 244 12.38 12.06 4.80
CA GLN A 244 12.80 13.46 4.59
C GLN A 244 12.51 14.35 5.81
N VAL A 245 11.33 14.20 6.43
CA VAL A 245 10.93 14.96 7.63
C VAL A 245 11.88 14.68 8.81
N TYR A 246 12.29 13.42 9.00
CA TYR A 246 13.25 13.04 10.05
C TYR A 246 14.72 13.23 9.66
N GLY A 247 15.01 13.68 8.44
CA GLY A 247 16.38 13.82 7.94
C GLY A 247 17.12 12.48 7.78
N ILE A 248 16.38 11.40 7.50
CA ILE A 248 16.90 10.06 7.27
C ILE A 248 17.16 9.91 5.76
N ASP A 249 18.42 9.72 5.40
CA ASP A 249 18.81 9.39 4.03
C ASP A 249 18.55 7.90 3.75
N LEU A 250 17.61 7.62 2.84
CA LEU A 250 17.30 6.27 2.42
C LEU A 250 18.36 5.74 1.45
N THR A 251 19.03 4.66 1.84
CA THR A 251 19.96 3.92 0.99
C THR A 251 19.23 3.15 -0.11
N LEU A 252 19.96 2.73 -1.15
CA LEU A 252 19.39 1.92 -2.24
C LEU A 252 18.81 0.59 -1.71
N ALA A 253 19.45 -0.01 -0.71
CA ALA A 253 18.97 -1.23 -0.05
C ALA A 253 17.63 -1.00 0.67
N GLN A 254 17.50 0.13 1.39
CA GLN A 254 16.23 0.50 2.04
C GLN A 254 15.13 0.83 1.03
N LEU A 255 15.45 1.46 -0.11
CA LEU A 255 14.50 1.66 -1.21
C LEU A 255 14.03 0.33 -1.81
N GLY A 256 14.95 -0.62 -2.02
CA GLY A 256 14.62 -1.98 -2.46
C GLY A 256 13.70 -2.70 -1.46
N PHE A 257 14.00 -2.58 -0.16
CA PHE A 257 13.14 -3.10 0.90
C PHE A 257 11.75 -2.47 0.86
N ILE A 258 11.63 -1.15 0.72
CA ILE A 258 10.33 -0.46 0.63
C ILE A 258 9.53 -1.01 -0.55
N ILE A 259 10.15 -1.22 -1.71
CA ILE A 259 9.47 -1.80 -2.88
C ILE A 259 8.91 -3.18 -2.56
N ILE A 260 9.75 -4.08 -2.05
CA ILE A 260 9.36 -5.47 -1.76
C ILE A 260 8.31 -5.51 -0.66
N ALA A 261 8.54 -4.81 0.45
CA ALA A 261 7.64 -4.78 1.60
C ALA A 261 6.27 -4.21 1.21
N THR A 262 6.24 -3.15 0.42
CA THR A 262 4.99 -2.53 -0.04
C THR A 262 4.22 -3.44 -1.00
N VAL A 263 4.91 -4.10 -1.94
CA VAL A 263 4.27 -5.06 -2.85
C VAL A 263 3.70 -6.25 -2.07
N ILE A 264 4.44 -6.83 -1.13
CA ILE A 264 3.93 -7.94 -0.31
C ILE A 264 2.77 -7.46 0.55
N ALA A 265 2.90 -6.29 1.16
CA ALA A 265 1.86 -5.75 2.02
C ALA A 265 0.59 -5.42 1.23
N SER A 266 0.69 -4.96 -0.01
CA SER A 266 -0.46 -4.70 -0.88
C SER A 266 -1.34 -5.94 -1.12
N ILE A 267 -0.77 -7.14 -1.08
CA ILE A 267 -1.49 -8.42 -1.22
C ILE A 267 -2.23 -8.78 0.07
N GLY A 268 -1.64 -8.45 1.23
CA GLY A 268 -2.18 -8.73 2.56
C GLY A 268 -3.00 -7.59 3.16
N THR A 269 -3.14 -6.47 2.45
CA THR A 269 -3.86 -5.31 2.97
C THR A 269 -5.36 -5.58 2.91
N PRO A 270 -6.11 -5.36 4.00
CA PRO A 270 -7.55 -5.51 3.94
C PRO A 270 -8.18 -4.27 3.30
N SER A 271 -9.19 -4.47 2.47
CA SER A 271 -9.85 -3.43 1.65
C SER A 271 -10.85 -2.57 2.43
N THR A 272 -10.50 -2.23 3.67
CA THR A 272 -11.31 -1.44 4.61
C THR A 272 -10.60 -0.15 5.01
N PRO A 273 -11.35 0.91 5.39
CA PRO A 273 -10.79 2.25 5.61
C PRO A 273 -9.71 2.28 6.71
N GLY A 274 -8.73 3.17 6.56
CA GLY A 274 -7.74 3.49 7.61
C GLY A 274 -6.66 2.44 7.88
N LEU A 275 -6.77 1.23 7.32
CA LEU A 275 -5.80 0.15 7.57
C LEU A 275 -4.44 0.32 6.90
N GLY A 276 -4.37 1.13 5.85
CA GLY A 276 -3.11 1.45 5.21
C GLY A 276 -2.06 2.03 6.18
N ILE A 277 -2.52 2.65 7.28
CA ILE A 277 -1.67 3.24 8.32
C ILE A 277 -0.96 2.18 9.17
N VAL A 278 -1.64 1.08 9.52
CA VAL A 278 -1.05 0.00 10.32
C VAL A 278 0.10 -0.66 9.55
N ILE A 279 -0.10 -0.89 8.26
CA ILE A 279 0.92 -1.45 7.38
C ILE A 279 2.07 -0.48 7.17
N LEU A 280 1.77 0.82 7.02
CA LEU A 280 2.80 1.84 6.93
C LEU A 280 3.71 1.81 8.17
N ALA A 281 3.16 1.67 9.38
CA ALA A 281 3.96 1.55 10.60
C ALA A 281 4.97 0.39 10.54
N SER A 282 4.55 -0.75 9.98
CA SER A 282 5.43 -1.90 9.78
C SER A 282 6.55 -1.60 8.79
N ILE A 283 6.25 -0.92 7.68
CA ILE A 283 7.24 -0.52 6.67
C ILE A 283 8.25 0.47 7.26
N LEU A 284 7.78 1.49 7.98
CA LEU A 284 8.63 2.51 8.64
C LEU A 284 9.59 1.87 9.63
N THR A 285 9.09 0.97 10.48
CA THR A 285 9.91 0.22 11.45
C THR A 285 11.00 -0.58 10.75
N GLY A 286 10.69 -1.21 9.61
CA GLY A 286 11.64 -1.98 8.82
C GLY A 286 12.83 -1.14 8.32
N VAL A 287 12.60 0.12 7.93
CA VAL A 287 13.67 1.03 7.48
C VAL A 287 14.28 1.88 8.61
N GLY A 288 13.76 1.78 9.83
CA GLY A 288 14.23 2.55 10.99
C GLY A 288 13.68 3.97 11.08
N ILE A 289 12.55 4.27 10.43
CA ILE A 289 11.87 5.56 10.56
C ILE A 289 10.93 5.51 11.78
N PRO A 290 10.94 6.52 12.66
CA PRO A 290 10.04 6.59 13.82
C PRO A 290 8.55 6.56 13.39
N THR A 291 7.78 5.64 13.96
CA THR A 291 6.36 5.46 13.61
C THR A 291 5.47 6.61 14.12
N GLU A 292 5.94 7.40 15.08
CA GLU A 292 5.27 8.59 15.58
C GLU A 292 5.00 9.62 14.47
N GLY A 293 5.81 9.60 13.41
CA GLY A 293 5.65 10.44 12.22
C GLY A 293 4.36 10.21 11.46
N ILE A 294 3.73 9.04 11.61
CA ILE A 294 2.41 8.73 11.05
C ILE A 294 1.38 9.76 11.49
N GLY A 295 1.50 10.28 12.70
CA GLY A 295 0.57 11.28 13.20
C GLY A 295 0.53 12.55 12.33
N ILE A 296 1.64 12.91 11.68
CA ILE A 296 1.74 14.08 10.79
C ILE A 296 0.83 13.91 9.56
N ILE A 297 0.87 12.72 8.95
CA ILE A 297 0.10 12.42 7.73
C ILE A 297 -1.34 11.98 8.01
N LEU A 298 -1.63 11.53 9.25
CA LEU A 298 -2.96 11.07 9.66
C LEU A 298 -4.05 12.10 9.36
N GLY A 299 -3.72 13.40 9.43
CA GLY A 299 -4.68 14.47 9.21
C GLY A 299 -5.12 14.69 7.78
N VAL A 300 -4.36 14.23 6.80
CA VAL A 300 -4.80 14.21 5.39
C VAL A 300 -5.12 12.80 4.90
N ASP A 301 -4.84 11.77 5.71
CA ASP A 301 -4.99 10.37 5.31
C ASP A 301 -6.42 10.06 4.91
N ARG A 302 -7.43 10.59 5.61
CA ARG A 302 -8.83 10.30 5.30
C ARG A 302 -9.19 10.64 3.84
N LEU A 303 -8.74 11.79 3.34
CA LEU A 303 -8.99 12.22 1.95
C LEU A 303 -8.14 11.42 0.96
N LEU A 304 -6.88 11.14 1.32
CA LEU A 304 -6.02 10.30 0.49
C LEU A 304 -6.58 8.87 0.38
N ASP A 305 -7.18 8.33 1.45
CA ASP A 305 -7.81 7.01 1.46
C ASP A 305 -8.94 6.87 0.45
N MET A 306 -9.79 7.90 0.34
CA MET A 306 -10.83 8.00 -0.67
C MET A 306 -10.22 7.91 -2.09
N CYS A 307 -9.15 8.65 -2.32
CA CYS A 307 -8.46 8.68 -3.61
C CYS A 307 -7.79 7.33 -3.95
N ARG A 308 -7.07 6.74 -2.99
CA ARG A 308 -6.39 5.43 -3.12
C ARG A 308 -7.39 4.34 -3.47
N THR A 309 -8.50 4.27 -2.74
CA THR A 309 -9.57 3.29 -2.97
C THR A 309 -10.12 3.41 -4.39
N THR A 310 -10.34 4.64 -4.85
CA THR A 310 -10.82 4.91 -6.21
C THR A 310 -9.87 4.35 -7.26
N VAL A 311 -8.56 4.55 -7.10
CA VAL A 311 -7.54 4.03 -8.02
C VAL A 311 -7.49 2.50 -7.97
N ASN A 312 -7.55 1.87 -6.79
CA ASN A 312 -7.54 0.41 -6.66
C ASN A 312 -8.71 -0.24 -7.43
N VAL A 313 -9.94 0.23 -7.17
CA VAL A 313 -11.15 -0.27 -7.85
C VAL A 313 -11.10 0.00 -9.36
N THR A 314 -10.48 1.11 -9.78
CA THR A 314 -10.25 1.39 -11.21
C THR A 314 -9.33 0.35 -11.84
N GLY A 315 -8.25 -0.03 -11.15
CA GLY A 315 -7.32 -1.07 -11.60
C GLY A 315 -7.98 -2.43 -11.77
N ASP A 316 -8.94 -2.78 -10.91
CA ASP A 316 -9.70 -4.04 -11.01
C ASP A 316 -10.49 -4.11 -12.32
N LEU A 317 -11.18 -3.02 -12.67
CA LEU A 317 -11.91 -2.92 -13.93
C LEU A 317 -10.99 -2.91 -15.15
N VAL A 318 -9.81 -2.29 -15.04
CA VAL A 318 -8.79 -2.32 -16.12
C VAL A 318 -8.33 -3.76 -16.34
N ALA A 319 -7.99 -4.48 -15.28
CA ALA A 319 -7.59 -5.88 -15.34
C ALA A 319 -8.67 -6.72 -16.04
N CYS A 320 -9.94 -6.57 -15.64
CA CYS A 320 -11.06 -7.26 -16.30
C CYS A 320 -11.11 -7.03 -17.81
N ASN A 321 -10.92 -5.79 -18.27
CA ASN A 321 -10.93 -5.46 -19.69
C ASN A 321 -9.73 -6.06 -20.44
N VAL A 322 -8.55 -6.13 -19.81
CA VAL A 322 -7.36 -6.78 -20.36
C VAL A 322 -7.60 -8.29 -20.51
N PHE A 323 -8.02 -8.97 -19.44
CA PHE A 323 -8.28 -10.41 -19.48
C PHE A 323 -9.44 -10.76 -20.43
N GLN A 324 -10.46 -9.91 -20.54
CA GLN A 324 -11.52 -10.07 -21.53
C GLN A 324 -11.01 -10.01 -22.96
N LYS A 325 -10.01 -9.16 -23.23
CA LYS A 325 -9.40 -9.08 -24.56
C LYS A 325 -8.61 -10.35 -24.86
N TRP A 326 -7.82 -10.84 -23.89
CA TRP A 326 -7.01 -12.06 -24.05
C TRP A 326 -7.85 -13.31 -24.26
N GLN A 327 -8.96 -13.47 -23.53
CA GLN A 327 -9.87 -14.60 -23.72
C GLN A 327 -10.47 -14.67 -25.14
N LYS A 328 -10.69 -13.52 -25.80
CA LYS A 328 -11.22 -13.49 -27.17
C LYS A 328 -10.17 -13.83 -28.25
N THR A 329 -8.90 -13.84 -27.88
CA THR A 329 -7.78 -14.15 -28.78
C THR A 329 -7.28 -15.58 -28.68
N ASP A 330 -7.68 -16.33 -27.64
CA ASP A 330 -7.41 -17.77 -27.54
C ASP A 330 -8.60 -18.55 -28.14
N PRO A 331 -8.44 -19.20 -29.31
CA PRO A 331 -9.37 -20.22 -29.73
C PRO A 331 -9.10 -21.47 -28.86
N ILE A 332 -10.11 -21.92 -28.12
CA ILE A 332 -10.15 -23.30 -27.62
C ILE A 332 -10.32 -24.22 -28.82
#